data_AF-A0A963EQR2-F1
#
_entry.id   AF-A0A963EQR2-F1
#
_cell.length_a   1.000
_cell.length_b   1.000
_cell.length_c   1.000
_cell.angle_alpha   90.00
_cell.angle_beta   90.00
_cell.angle_gamma   90.00
#
_symmetry.space_group_name_H-M   'P 1'
#
loop_
_entity.id
_entity.type
_entity.pdbx_description
1 polymer ?
#
loop_
_entity_poly.entity_id
_entity_poly.type
_entity_poly.pdbx_seq_one_letter_code
_entity_poly.pdbx_strand_id
1 'polypeptide(L)'
;MAEIAIIVGLLTAMVLLLSSMVLLARHWLAPSGTAEIALNGQRTLRVTEGQKLLGVLAYNDVLLPAACGGRGSCGQCRVIVVDGGGEILPTERSLISRREAANGARLACMVTVRGKLSVRVPDELLEARRLQGRVRSNHNVSTYMKELVLELPEDGGFAHEAGDYVLVEAPPGKTHFSMFAIPAAYIETWRRDDLFDLAVERNIAEQRAYSIANAPQEQGIIRLVVRIALPPASAAAGTPPGLVSSYLFGLSTGDTVTLSGPFGKFHARESDAEMVLIGGGAGIAPLRAILNDQLLGRDGKRRISLWYGARDKNDICFADEFGRLTKQHDNFSWHVALSDRNADPDWSGSR
;
A
#
# COMPACT_ATOMS: atom_id res chain seq x y z
N MET A 1 54.51 30.06 -16.80
CA MET A 1 53.89 29.54 -15.56
C MET A 1 53.07 30.60 -14.84
N ALA A 2 53.63 31.77 -14.52
CA ALA A 2 52.89 32.84 -13.83
C ALA A 2 51.69 33.40 -14.64
N GLU A 3 51.84 33.67 -15.93
CA GLU A 3 50.74 34.15 -16.79
C GLU A 3 49.58 33.16 -16.88
N ILE A 4 49.88 31.87 -17.03
CA ILE A 4 48.86 30.81 -17.06
C ILE A 4 48.11 30.75 -15.72
N ALA A 5 48.83 30.85 -14.59
CA ALA A 5 48.22 30.86 -13.26
C ALA A 5 47.31 32.07 -13.04
N ILE A 6 47.71 33.26 -13.53
CA ILE A 6 46.90 34.48 -13.46
C ILE A 6 45.63 34.33 -14.30
N ILE A 7 45.73 33.84 -15.53
CA ILE A 7 44.57 33.66 -16.42
C ILE A 7 43.59 32.65 -15.83
N VAL A 8 44.07 31.51 -15.32
CA VAL A 8 43.23 30.49 -14.69
C VAL A 8 42.56 31.04 -13.42
N GLY A 9 43.28 31.80 -12.60
CA GLY A 9 42.71 32.44 -11.40
C GLY A 9 41.60 33.43 -11.74
N LEU A 10 41.82 34.28 -12.75
CA LEU A 10 40.86 35.29 -13.18
C LEU A 10 39.60 34.68 -13.79
N LEU A 11 39.76 33.62 -14.61
CA LEU A 11 38.64 32.88 -15.19
C LEU A 11 37.84 32.13 -14.12
N THR A 12 38.51 31.53 -13.14
CA THR A 12 37.85 30.85 -12.00
C THR A 12 37.07 31.85 -11.15
N ALA A 13 37.66 33.01 -10.85
CA ALA A 13 36.99 34.08 -10.10
C ALA A 13 35.74 34.59 -10.84
N MET A 14 35.83 34.77 -12.16
CA MET A 14 34.69 35.18 -12.98
C MET A 14 33.56 34.14 -12.96
N VAL A 15 33.87 32.85 -13.09
CA VAL A 15 32.87 31.77 -13.03
C VAL A 15 32.22 31.68 -11.65
N LEU A 16 33.00 31.80 -10.57
CA LEU A 16 32.48 31.81 -9.20
C LEU A 16 31.57 33.02 -8.95
N LEU A 17 31.96 34.19 -9.44
CA LEU A 17 31.18 35.42 -9.30
C LEU A 17 29.86 35.33 -10.08
N LEU A 18 29.89 34.83 -11.31
CA LEU A 18 28.68 34.62 -12.12
C LEU A 18 27.74 33.58 -11.47
N SER A 19 28.30 32.47 -10.98
CA SER A 19 27.53 31.43 -10.28
C SER A 19 26.90 31.95 -9.00
N SER A 20 27.65 32.74 -8.22
CA SER A 20 27.15 33.38 -6.99
C SER A 20 26.04 34.38 -7.29
N MET A 21 26.17 35.17 -8.35
CA MET A 21 25.15 36.12 -8.78
C MET A 21 23.85 35.41 -9.21
N VAL A 22 23.96 34.28 -9.93
CA VAL A 22 22.79 33.46 -10.29
C VAL A 22 22.13 32.85 -9.06
N LEU A 23 22.90 32.36 -8.09
CA LEU A 23 22.36 31.83 -6.84
C LEU A 23 21.69 32.90 -5.99
N LEU A 24 22.25 34.11 -5.91
CA LEU A 24 21.68 35.23 -5.18
C LEU A 24 20.39 35.75 -5.84
N ALA A 25 20.40 35.89 -7.18
CA ALA A 25 19.21 36.22 -7.95
C ALA A 25 18.13 35.17 -7.75
N ARG A 26 18.48 33.88 -7.76
CA ARG A 26 17.54 32.79 -7.47
C ARG A 26 17.03 32.85 -6.04
N HIS A 27 17.82 33.21 -5.04
CA HIS A 27 17.36 33.34 -3.66
C HIS A 27 16.34 34.47 -3.48
N TRP A 28 16.51 35.58 -4.20
CA TRP A 28 15.59 36.72 -4.17
C TRP A 28 14.34 36.53 -5.05
N LEU A 29 14.48 35.87 -6.20
CA LEU A 29 13.40 35.64 -7.16
C LEU A 29 12.63 34.34 -6.92
N ALA A 30 13.21 33.36 -6.22
CA ALA A 30 12.49 32.15 -5.86
C ALA A 30 11.46 32.50 -4.79
N PRO A 31 10.17 32.26 -5.04
CA PRO A 31 9.13 32.61 -4.11
C PRO A 31 9.31 31.77 -2.85
N SER A 32 9.72 32.44 -1.78
CA SER A 32 9.60 31.93 -0.41
C SER A 32 8.19 32.29 0.09
N GLY A 33 7.17 31.96 -0.72
CA GLY A 33 5.78 32.28 -0.43
C GLY A 33 5.19 31.28 0.56
N THR A 34 4.26 31.76 1.39
CA THR A 34 3.32 30.87 2.07
C THR A 34 2.15 30.62 1.13
N ALA A 35 1.87 29.34 0.89
CA ALA A 35 0.69 28.90 0.15
C ALA A 35 -0.43 28.53 1.12
N GLU A 36 -1.66 28.75 0.66
CA GLU A 36 -2.87 28.41 1.40
C GLU A 36 -3.64 27.33 0.63
N ILE A 37 -3.88 26.20 1.28
CA ILE A 37 -4.62 25.07 0.72
C ILE A 37 -5.95 24.93 1.43
N ALA A 38 -7.05 25.15 0.71
CA ALA A 38 -8.40 24.90 1.21
C ALA A 38 -8.84 23.47 0.85
N LEU A 39 -9.07 22.63 1.86
CA LEU A 39 -9.51 21.24 1.75
C LEU A 39 -11.00 21.12 2.05
N ASN A 40 -11.76 20.65 1.06
CA ASN A 40 -13.22 20.42 1.14
C ASN A 40 -14.04 21.63 1.65
N GLY A 41 -13.46 22.83 1.70
CA GLY A 41 -14.07 24.01 2.34
C GLY A 41 -14.14 23.95 3.87
N GLN A 42 -13.57 22.92 4.50
CA GLN A 42 -13.64 22.68 5.95
C GLN A 42 -12.32 22.95 6.66
N ARG A 43 -11.18 22.62 6.03
CA ARG A 43 -9.85 22.74 6.63
C ARG A 43 -8.93 23.58 5.74
N THR A 44 -8.20 24.51 6.35
CA THR A 44 -7.22 25.33 5.63
C THR A 44 -5.83 25.02 6.15
N LEU A 45 -4.91 24.69 5.24
CA LEU A 45 -3.50 24.43 5.55
C LEU A 45 -2.63 25.59 5.06
N ARG A 46 -1.68 26.02 5.87
CA ARG A 46 -0.66 27.00 5.48
C ARG A 46 0.67 26.29 5.35
N VAL A 47 1.27 26.34 4.16
CA VAL A 47 2.49 25.58 3.86
C VAL A 47 3.49 26.38 3.05
N THR A 48 4.72 25.89 3.02
CA THR A 48 5.77 26.44 2.16
C THR A 48 5.50 26.07 0.70
N GLU A 49 5.60 27.06 -0.18
CA GLU A 49 5.49 26.84 -1.62
C GLU A 49 6.55 25.87 -2.18
N GLY A 50 6.26 25.28 -3.34
CA GLY A 50 7.19 24.41 -4.06
C GLY A 50 7.16 22.94 -3.65
N GLN A 51 6.46 22.60 -2.56
CA GLN A 51 6.24 21.22 -2.15
C GLN A 51 5.21 20.51 -3.03
N LYS A 52 5.28 19.17 -3.10
CA LYS A 52 4.27 18.35 -3.76
C LYS A 52 3.03 18.23 -2.89
N LEU A 53 1.85 18.37 -3.48
CA LEU A 53 0.58 18.32 -2.76
C LEU A 53 0.43 17.01 -1.97
N LEU A 54 0.83 15.86 -2.53
CA LEU A 54 0.81 14.58 -1.81
C LEU A 54 1.59 14.63 -0.49
N GLY A 55 2.81 15.20 -0.49
CA GLY A 55 3.63 15.29 0.71
C GLY A 55 3.07 16.28 1.73
N VAL A 56 2.53 17.40 1.25
CA VAL A 56 1.84 18.39 2.09
C VAL A 56 0.63 17.79 2.79
N LEU A 57 -0.21 17.07 2.05
CA LEU A 57 -1.39 16.41 2.60
C LEU A 57 -0.99 15.36 3.64
N ALA A 58 0.00 14.52 3.32
CA ALA A 58 0.49 13.50 4.24
C ALA A 58 1.07 14.10 5.54
N TYR A 59 1.80 15.22 5.45
CA TYR A 59 2.33 15.92 6.63
C TYR A 59 1.23 16.48 7.55
N ASN A 60 0.05 16.76 6.99
CA ASN A 60 -1.11 17.29 7.72
C ASN A 60 -2.17 16.21 7.98
N ASP A 61 -1.77 14.94 8.05
CA ASP A 61 -2.62 13.78 8.35
C ASP A 61 -3.74 13.50 7.33
N VAL A 62 -3.58 13.98 6.09
CA VAL A 62 -4.47 13.64 4.96
C VAL A 62 -3.76 12.65 4.05
N LEU A 63 -3.97 11.36 4.32
CA LEU A 63 -3.19 10.28 3.74
C LEU A 63 -3.85 9.76 2.46
N LEU A 64 -3.37 10.24 1.31
CA LEU A 64 -3.77 9.72 0.01
C LEU A 64 -3.06 8.38 -0.29
N PRO A 65 -3.76 7.38 -0.84
CA PRO A 65 -3.11 6.17 -1.32
C PRO A 65 -2.15 6.51 -2.47
N ALA A 66 -0.90 6.09 -2.35
CA ALA A 66 0.15 6.39 -3.32
C ALA A 66 1.15 5.23 -3.46
N ALA A 67 0.72 4.08 -3.97
CA ALA A 67 1.56 2.88 -4.10
C ALA A 67 2.90 3.11 -4.86
N CYS A 68 2.97 4.11 -5.75
CA CYS A 68 4.18 4.45 -6.51
C CYS A 68 5.16 5.38 -5.78
N GLY A 69 4.90 5.80 -4.54
CA GLY A 69 5.76 6.72 -3.79
C GLY A 69 5.84 8.12 -4.42
N GLY A 70 4.77 8.57 -5.08
CA GLY A 70 4.70 9.90 -5.69
C GLY A 70 5.32 10.02 -7.10
N ARG A 71 5.64 8.89 -7.76
CA ARG A 71 6.15 8.86 -9.15
C ARG A 71 5.08 9.09 -10.23
N GLY A 72 3.81 9.23 -9.86
CA GLY A 72 2.69 9.50 -10.78
C GLY A 72 2.37 8.38 -11.75
N SER A 73 2.73 7.13 -11.42
CA SER A 73 2.47 5.96 -12.27
C SER A 73 1.29 5.10 -11.82
N CYS A 74 0.82 5.23 -10.57
CA CYS A 74 -0.25 4.37 -10.03
C CYS A 74 -1.67 4.96 -10.10
N GLY A 75 -1.81 6.29 -10.24
CA GLY A 75 -3.12 6.95 -10.33
C GLY A 75 -3.96 6.99 -9.05
N GLN A 76 -3.45 6.46 -7.92
CA GLN A 76 -4.20 6.33 -6.67
C GLN A 76 -4.34 7.65 -5.90
N CYS A 77 -3.35 8.55 -5.98
CA CYS A 77 -3.39 9.85 -5.29
C CYS A 77 -4.27 10.90 -6.02
N ARG A 78 -5.41 10.45 -6.55
CA ARG A 78 -6.34 11.25 -7.35
C ARG A 78 -7.07 12.22 -6.43
N VAL A 79 -7.09 13.49 -6.81
CA VAL A 79 -7.79 14.56 -6.12
C VAL A 79 -8.51 15.44 -7.13
N ILE A 80 -9.50 16.21 -6.68
CA ILE A 80 -10.14 17.23 -7.53
C ILE A 80 -9.58 18.58 -7.14
N VAL A 81 -8.87 19.24 -8.06
CA VAL A 81 -8.44 20.63 -7.88
C VAL A 81 -9.55 21.54 -8.39
N VAL A 82 -10.11 22.34 -7.49
CA VAL A 82 -11.20 23.28 -7.78
C VAL A 82 -10.65 24.61 -8.28
N ASP A 83 -9.57 25.08 -7.66
CA ASP A 83 -8.91 26.34 -7.99
C ASP A 83 -7.40 26.24 -7.75
N GLY A 84 -6.59 26.87 -8.60
CA GLY A 84 -5.13 26.79 -8.58
C GLY A 84 -4.55 25.49 -9.21
N GLY A 85 -3.33 25.12 -8.82
CA GLY A 85 -2.71 23.83 -9.18
C GLY A 85 -2.20 23.67 -10.62
N GLY A 86 -2.37 24.70 -11.47
CA GLY A 86 -1.84 24.76 -12.83
C GLY A 86 -2.52 23.78 -13.80
N GLU A 87 -1.92 23.56 -14.97
CA GLU A 87 -2.45 22.65 -15.99
C GLU A 87 -2.08 21.18 -15.73
N ILE A 88 -2.91 20.27 -16.26
CA ILE A 88 -2.66 18.82 -16.21
C ILE A 88 -1.41 18.44 -17.01
N LEU A 89 -0.49 17.74 -16.36
CA LEU A 89 0.77 17.33 -16.96
C LEU A 89 0.59 16.11 -17.88
N PRO A 90 1.46 15.92 -18.89
CA PRO A 90 1.41 14.75 -19.76
C PRO A 90 1.47 13.41 -19.02
N THR A 91 2.21 13.35 -17.91
CA THR A 91 2.31 12.18 -17.02
C THR A 91 0.99 11.81 -16.36
N GLU A 92 0.11 12.78 -16.14
CA GLU A 92 -1.21 12.56 -15.55
C GLU A 92 -2.22 12.09 -16.61
N ARG A 93 -2.08 12.53 -17.87
CA ARG A 93 -3.00 12.22 -18.98
C ARG A 93 -3.06 10.74 -19.35
N SER A 94 -2.04 9.95 -19.00
CA SER A 94 -2.05 8.49 -19.18
C SER A 94 -2.97 7.78 -18.18
N LEU A 95 -3.31 8.42 -17.06
CA LEU A 95 -4.08 7.83 -15.96
C LEU A 95 -5.40 8.55 -15.68
N ILE A 96 -5.58 9.75 -16.23
CA ILE A 96 -6.77 10.60 -16.07
C ILE A 96 -7.42 10.81 -17.43
N SER A 97 -8.68 10.39 -17.55
CA SER A 97 -9.45 10.59 -18.77
C SER A 97 -9.77 12.07 -19.01
N ARG A 98 -10.06 12.44 -20.26
CA ARG A 98 -10.43 13.83 -20.60
C ARG A 98 -11.65 14.32 -19.81
N ARG A 99 -12.63 13.45 -19.55
CA ARG A 99 -13.83 13.76 -18.78
C ARG A 99 -13.50 14.08 -17.32
N GLU A 100 -12.61 13.30 -16.71
CA GLU A 100 -12.18 13.54 -15.33
C GLU A 100 -11.33 14.81 -15.22
N ALA A 101 -10.42 15.04 -16.16
CA ALA A 101 -9.60 16.24 -16.20
C ALA A 101 -10.46 17.51 -16.34
N ALA A 102 -11.55 17.46 -17.12
CA ALA A 102 -12.52 18.56 -17.23
C ALA A 102 -13.24 18.85 -15.90
N ASN A 103 -13.38 17.85 -15.03
CA ASN A 103 -13.91 18.00 -13.67
C ASN A 103 -12.82 18.36 -12.64
N GLY A 104 -11.61 18.74 -13.07
CA GLY A 104 -10.51 19.13 -12.19
C GLY A 104 -9.71 17.97 -11.60
N ALA A 105 -9.86 16.73 -12.10
CA ALA A 105 -9.10 15.60 -11.59
C ALA A 105 -7.59 15.74 -11.86
N ARG A 106 -6.79 15.57 -10.81
CA ARG A 106 -5.32 15.65 -10.82
C ARG A 106 -4.69 14.57 -9.95
N LEU A 107 -3.40 14.31 -10.15
CA LEU A 107 -2.61 13.48 -9.26
C LEU A 107 -1.90 14.36 -8.23
N ALA A 108 -2.21 14.22 -6.95
CA ALA A 108 -1.62 15.03 -5.88
C ALA A 108 -0.09 14.94 -5.82
N CYS A 109 0.51 13.82 -6.24
CA CYS A 109 1.97 13.71 -6.32
C CYS A 109 2.61 14.57 -7.42
N MET A 110 1.84 14.93 -8.45
CA MET A 110 2.31 15.71 -9.59
C MET A 110 2.05 17.20 -9.41
N VAL A 111 0.99 17.56 -8.68
CA VAL A 111 0.66 18.96 -8.36
C VAL A 111 1.71 19.56 -7.41
N THR A 112 2.32 20.67 -7.84
CA THR A 112 3.20 21.49 -7.02
C THR A 112 2.39 22.62 -6.40
N VAL A 113 2.47 22.80 -5.09
CA VAL A 113 1.73 23.84 -4.37
C VAL A 113 2.37 25.20 -4.62
N ARG A 114 1.58 26.15 -5.15
CA ARG A 114 1.96 27.56 -5.40
C ARG A 114 0.75 28.46 -5.14
N GLY A 115 0.91 29.51 -4.34
CA GLY A 115 -0.16 30.45 -4.01
C GLY A 115 -1.38 29.79 -3.34
N LYS A 116 -2.57 30.26 -3.71
CA LYS A 116 -3.84 29.72 -3.22
C LYS A 116 -4.24 28.48 -4.03
N LEU A 117 -4.59 27.41 -3.33
CA LEU A 117 -4.99 26.13 -3.92
C LEU A 117 -6.25 25.62 -3.22
N SER A 118 -7.27 25.21 -3.98
CA SER A 118 -8.46 24.55 -3.43
C SER A 118 -8.58 23.13 -3.96
N VAL A 119 -8.65 22.16 -3.06
CA VAL A 119 -8.66 20.73 -3.39
C VAL A 119 -9.80 20.04 -2.67
N ARG A 120 -10.48 19.14 -3.38
CA ARG A 120 -11.39 18.17 -2.79
C ARG A 120 -10.75 16.78 -2.73
N VAL A 121 -10.77 16.20 -1.54
CA VAL A 121 -10.38 14.82 -1.24
C VAL A 121 -11.61 14.06 -0.73
N PRO A 122 -11.70 12.73 -0.88
CA PRO A 122 -12.75 11.96 -0.22
C PRO A 122 -12.77 12.21 1.29
N ASP A 123 -13.96 12.40 1.88
CA ASP A 123 -14.11 12.70 3.31
C ASP A 123 -13.55 11.58 4.20
N GLU A 124 -13.62 10.33 3.73
CA GLU A 124 -12.99 9.14 4.33
C GLU A 124 -11.48 9.37 4.64
N LEU A 125 -10.77 10.12 3.79
CA LEU A 125 -9.34 10.41 3.97
C LEU A 125 -9.08 11.51 5.01
N LEU A 126 -10.07 12.36 5.28
CA LEU A 126 -10.00 13.37 6.33
C LEU A 126 -10.27 12.76 7.70
N GLU A 127 -11.07 11.69 7.74
CA GLU A 127 -11.43 10.97 8.97
C GLU A 127 -10.49 9.80 9.29
N ALA A 128 -9.66 9.38 8.34
CA ALA A 128 -8.73 8.27 8.49
C ALA A 128 -7.81 8.46 9.69
N ARG A 129 -7.77 7.46 10.56
CA ARG A 129 -7.02 7.52 11.81
C ARG A 129 -5.67 6.85 11.65
N ARG A 130 -4.64 7.47 12.20
CA ARG A 130 -3.32 6.85 12.39
C ARG A 130 -3.29 6.18 13.75
N LEU A 131 -2.91 4.91 13.79
CA LEU A 131 -2.88 4.11 15.02
C LEU A 131 -1.69 3.17 15.04
N GLN A 132 -1.32 2.75 16.24
CA GLN A 132 -0.27 1.77 16.48
C GLN A 132 -0.89 0.45 16.89
N GLY A 133 -0.69 -0.59 16.08
CA GLY A 133 -1.07 -1.96 16.40
C GLY A 133 0.12 -2.74 16.94
N ARG A 134 -0.10 -3.62 17.90
CA ARG A 134 0.92 -4.53 18.43
C ARG A 134 0.81 -5.90 17.76
N VAL A 135 1.93 -6.47 17.32
CA VAL A 135 1.94 -7.78 16.67
C VAL A 135 1.55 -8.86 17.67
N ARG A 136 0.39 -9.48 17.46
CA ARG A 136 -0.06 -10.66 18.20
C ARG A 136 0.59 -11.92 17.65
N SER A 137 0.53 -12.09 16.33
CA SER A 137 1.11 -13.24 15.63
C SER A 137 1.48 -12.89 14.19
N ASN A 138 2.47 -13.61 13.63
CA ASN A 138 2.94 -13.44 12.26
C ASN A 138 3.32 -14.79 11.63
N HIS A 139 2.32 -15.64 11.40
CA HIS A 139 2.51 -17.03 11.00
C HIS A 139 2.35 -17.22 9.50
N ASN A 140 3.12 -18.13 8.89
CA ASN A 140 2.93 -18.51 7.49
C ASN A 140 1.56 -19.19 7.30
N VAL A 141 0.81 -18.69 6.33
CA VAL A 141 -0.40 -19.33 5.79
C VAL A 141 -0.16 -19.96 4.42
N SER A 142 1.03 -19.71 3.86
CA SER A 142 1.56 -20.38 2.67
C SER A 142 3.09 -20.25 2.64
N THR A 143 3.73 -20.88 1.66
CA THR A 143 5.17 -20.76 1.40
C THR A 143 5.64 -19.30 1.39
N TYR A 144 4.92 -18.40 0.73
CA TYR A 144 5.33 -17.00 0.54
C TYR A 144 4.36 -15.98 1.14
N MET A 145 3.46 -16.42 2.02
CA MET A 145 2.46 -15.55 2.66
C MET A 145 2.37 -15.78 4.16
N LYS A 146 2.26 -14.68 4.92
CA LYS A 146 1.99 -14.68 6.36
C LYS A 146 0.66 -14.01 6.68
N GLU A 147 -0.04 -14.54 7.67
CA GLU A 147 -1.11 -13.83 8.37
C GLU A 147 -0.49 -13.04 9.52
N LEU A 148 -0.50 -11.71 9.37
CA LEU A 148 -0.09 -10.77 10.40
C LEU A 148 -1.34 -10.34 11.16
N VAL A 149 -1.38 -10.62 12.46
CA VAL A 149 -2.46 -10.22 13.36
C VAL A 149 -1.95 -9.13 14.27
N LEU A 150 -2.61 -7.98 14.22
CA LEU A 150 -2.29 -6.80 15.01
C LEU A 150 -3.40 -6.57 16.04
N GLU A 151 -3.04 -6.50 17.31
CA GLU A 151 -3.91 -6.02 18.39
C GLU A 151 -3.95 -4.49 18.35
N LEU A 152 -5.16 -3.93 18.42
CA LEU A 152 -5.37 -2.49 18.45
C LEU A 152 -5.52 -1.99 19.90
N PRO A 153 -5.19 -0.72 20.19
CA PRO A 153 -5.44 -0.12 21.51
C PRO A 153 -6.94 -0.10 21.85
N GLU A 154 -7.29 -0.30 23.12
CA GLU A 154 -8.69 -0.35 23.60
C GLU A 154 -9.45 0.97 23.35
N ASP A 155 -8.69 2.07 23.31
CA ASP A 155 -9.16 3.45 23.35
C ASP A 155 -9.68 3.96 21.98
N GLY A 156 -9.49 3.17 20.92
CA GLY A 156 -9.64 3.64 19.54
C GLY A 156 -10.31 2.62 18.66
N GLY A 157 -11.62 2.41 18.84
CA GLY A 157 -12.46 1.59 17.97
C GLY A 157 -12.18 1.90 16.50
N PHE A 158 -11.47 0.97 15.84
CA PHE A 158 -11.18 1.03 14.42
C PHE A 158 -12.32 0.33 13.69
N ALA A 159 -13.37 1.09 13.38
CA ALA A 159 -14.51 0.57 12.63
C ALA A 159 -14.14 0.52 11.15
N HIS A 160 -14.07 -0.68 10.58
CA HIS A 160 -13.87 -0.92 9.15
C HIS A 160 -15.05 -1.68 8.55
N GLU A 161 -15.19 -1.61 7.23
CA GLU A 161 -16.09 -2.45 6.46
C GLU A 161 -15.34 -3.61 5.80
N ALA A 162 -16.03 -4.72 5.59
CA ALA A 162 -15.43 -5.87 4.94
C ALA A 162 -15.01 -5.54 3.50
N GLY A 163 -13.71 -5.68 3.22
CA GLY A 163 -13.09 -5.31 1.95
C GLY A 163 -12.29 -4.00 1.99
N ASP A 164 -12.29 -3.30 3.12
CA ASP A 164 -11.37 -2.20 3.38
C ASP A 164 -9.90 -2.65 3.42
N TYR A 165 -9.02 -1.66 3.33
CA TYR A 165 -7.58 -1.78 3.47
C TYR A 165 -7.03 -0.70 4.40
N VAL A 166 -5.82 -0.95 4.90
CA VAL A 166 -5.03 0.02 5.68
C VAL A 166 -3.73 0.34 4.95
N LEU A 167 -3.21 1.54 5.18
CA LEU A 167 -1.83 1.87 4.85
C LEU A 167 -0.93 1.44 6.00
N VAL A 168 0.03 0.58 5.72
CA VAL A 168 1.01 0.12 6.69
C VAL A 168 2.33 0.85 6.45
N GLU A 169 2.88 1.44 7.50
CA GLU A 169 4.15 2.17 7.45
C GLU A 169 5.30 1.29 7.94
N ALA A 170 6.32 1.15 7.08
CA ALA A 170 7.60 0.55 7.43
C ALA A 170 8.59 1.68 7.74
N PRO A 171 9.17 1.73 8.96
CA PRO A 171 10.17 2.74 9.30
C PRO A 171 11.50 2.49 8.55
N PRO A 172 12.40 3.50 8.52
CA PRO A 172 13.77 3.30 8.08
C PRO A 172 14.43 2.15 8.83
N GLY A 173 15.27 1.37 8.16
CA GLY A 173 15.97 0.25 8.75
C GLY A 173 16.33 -0.84 7.75
N LYS A 174 17.01 -1.87 8.25
CA LYS A 174 17.47 -3.02 7.48
C LYS A 174 16.65 -4.26 7.83
N THR A 175 16.38 -5.08 6.83
CA THR A 175 15.73 -6.38 7.02
C THR A 175 16.48 -7.43 6.22
N HIS A 176 16.89 -8.49 6.89
CA HIS A 176 17.62 -9.62 6.31
C HIS A 176 16.75 -10.86 6.38
N PHE A 177 16.60 -11.61 5.29
CA PHE A 177 15.60 -12.68 5.22
C PHE A 177 15.95 -13.88 6.11
N SER A 178 17.23 -14.05 6.46
CA SER A 178 17.69 -14.99 7.50
C SER A 178 17.01 -14.82 8.87
N MET A 179 16.43 -13.65 9.18
CA MET A 179 15.70 -13.42 10.43
C MET A 179 14.27 -13.94 10.41
N PHE A 180 13.75 -14.36 9.24
CA PHE A 180 12.36 -14.75 9.12
C PHE A 180 12.12 -16.12 9.76
N ALA A 181 11.13 -16.18 10.66
CA ALA A 181 10.63 -17.45 11.17
C ALA A 181 9.80 -18.15 10.08
N ILE A 182 10.40 -19.15 9.43
CA ILE A 182 9.79 -19.97 8.37
C ILE A 182 9.59 -21.42 8.89
N PRO A 183 8.35 -21.94 8.91
CA PRO A 183 8.06 -23.30 9.32
C PRO A 183 8.77 -24.37 8.48
N ALA A 184 8.99 -25.55 9.07
CA ALA A 184 9.63 -26.70 8.41
C ALA A 184 8.93 -27.12 7.11
N ALA A 185 7.61 -26.94 7.01
CA ALA A 185 6.84 -27.23 5.80
C ALA A 185 7.27 -26.40 4.58
N TYR A 186 7.87 -25.23 4.79
CA TYR A 186 8.24 -24.29 3.72
C TYR A 186 9.75 -24.05 3.60
N ILE A 187 10.54 -24.49 4.60
CA ILE A 187 11.95 -24.14 4.72
C ILE A 187 12.80 -24.65 3.54
N GLU A 188 12.51 -25.86 3.04
CA GLU A 188 13.26 -26.44 1.92
C GLU A 188 13.03 -25.65 0.62
N THR A 189 11.82 -25.16 0.39
CA THR A 189 11.55 -24.25 -0.74
C THR A 189 12.32 -22.94 -0.60
N TRP A 190 12.36 -22.37 0.59
CA TRP A 190 13.12 -21.13 0.84
C TRP A 190 14.63 -21.30 0.68
N ARG A 191 15.18 -22.46 1.08
CA ARG A 191 16.60 -22.81 0.86
C ARG A 191 16.91 -23.02 -0.62
N ARG A 192 16.08 -23.80 -1.32
CA ARG A 192 16.24 -24.07 -2.76
C ARG A 192 16.21 -22.79 -3.59
N ASP A 193 15.38 -21.83 -3.20
CA ASP A 193 15.21 -20.56 -3.90
C ASP A 193 16.20 -19.48 -3.39
N ASP A 194 17.19 -19.83 -2.55
CA ASP A 194 18.23 -18.96 -1.99
C ASP A 194 17.71 -17.67 -1.32
N LEU A 195 16.52 -17.76 -0.70
CA LEU A 195 15.82 -16.56 -0.21
C LEU A 195 16.41 -15.99 1.07
N PHE A 196 17.12 -16.79 1.86
CA PHE A 196 17.66 -16.35 3.15
C PHE A 196 18.84 -15.38 3.02
N ASP A 197 19.47 -15.31 1.85
CA ASP A 197 20.58 -14.41 1.54
C ASP A 197 20.10 -13.01 1.10
N LEU A 198 18.80 -12.84 0.92
CA LEU A 198 18.22 -11.56 0.51
C LEU A 198 18.18 -10.57 1.69
N ALA A 199 18.45 -9.30 1.38
CA ALA A 199 18.35 -8.21 2.32
C ALA A 199 17.79 -6.95 1.65
N VAL A 200 17.24 -6.07 2.46
CA VAL A 200 16.71 -4.79 2.02
C VAL A 200 17.00 -3.70 3.05
N GLU A 201 17.34 -2.52 2.54
CA GLU A 201 17.57 -1.32 3.34
C GLU A 201 16.56 -0.24 2.96
N ARG A 202 15.93 0.35 3.98
CA ARG A 202 14.99 1.47 3.87
C ARG A 202 15.64 2.70 4.47
N ASN A 203 15.94 3.69 3.63
CA ASN A 203 16.54 4.95 4.06
C ASN A 203 15.50 5.93 4.62
N ILE A 204 14.25 5.78 4.21
CA ILE A 204 13.11 6.60 4.63
C ILE A 204 11.93 5.69 5.00
N ALA A 205 10.95 6.24 5.71
CA ALA A 205 9.69 5.55 5.96
C ALA A 205 8.94 5.30 4.65
N GLU A 206 8.39 4.10 4.49
CA GLU A 206 7.68 3.66 3.29
C GLU A 206 6.30 3.15 3.65
N GLN A 207 5.27 3.50 2.87
CA GLN A 207 3.89 3.08 3.14
C GLN A 207 3.33 2.26 1.98
N ARG A 208 2.61 1.18 2.28
CA ARG A 208 1.88 0.37 1.28
C ARG A 208 0.51 -0.05 1.79
N ALA A 209 -0.43 -0.22 0.86
CA ALA A 209 -1.78 -0.67 1.16
C ALA A 209 -1.84 -2.18 1.37
N TYR A 210 -2.55 -2.63 2.40
CA TYR A 210 -2.86 -4.02 2.69
C TYR A 210 -4.33 -4.17 3.06
N SER A 211 -5.05 -5.05 2.38
CA SER A 211 -6.46 -5.35 2.68
C SER A 211 -6.61 -5.99 4.05
N ILE A 212 -7.65 -5.58 4.76
CA ILE A 212 -8.07 -6.17 6.02
C ILE A 212 -8.71 -7.53 5.73
N ALA A 213 -8.28 -8.56 6.46
CA ALA A 213 -8.68 -9.95 6.24
C ALA A 213 -9.68 -10.48 7.27
N ASN A 214 -9.94 -9.75 8.35
CA ASN A 214 -10.99 -10.06 9.33
C ASN A 214 -12.29 -9.31 9.03
N ALA A 215 -13.40 -9.91 9.41
CA ALA A 215 -14.70 -9.28 9.34
C ALA A 215 -14.86 -8.18 10.42
N PRO A 216 -15.73 -7.17 10.23
CA PRO A 216 -15.95 -6.10 11.20
C PRO A 216 -16.39 -6.56 12.59
N GLN A 217 -16.96 -7.77 12.70
CA GLN A 217 -17.38 -8.38 13.96
C GLN A 217 -16.18 -8.85 14.81
N GLU A 218 -15.02 -9.11 14.22
CA GLU A 218 -13.77 -9.40 14.94
C GLU A 218 -13.11 -8.09 15.42
N GLN A 219 -13.64 -7.54 16.52
CA GLN A 219 -13.16 -6.28 17.09
C GLN A 219 -11.82 -6.41 17.82
N GLY A 220 -11.11 -5.28 17.94
CA GLY A 220 -9.84 -5.19 18.67
C GLY A 220 -8.63 -5.74 17.92
N ILE A 221 -8.81 -6.28 16.71
CA ILE A 221 -7.73 -6.80 15.88
C ILE A 221 -7.84 -6.36 14.41
N ILE A 222 -6.70 -6.30 13.74
CA ILE A 222 -6.61 -6.28 12.27
C ILE A 222 -5.77 -7.45 11.81
N ARG A 223 -6.31 -8.24 10.88
CA ARG A 223 -5.60 -9.32 10.19
C ARG A 223 -5.20 -8.85 8.81
N LEU A 224 -3.96 -9.08 8.42
CA LEU A 224 -3.45 -8.81 7.08
C LEU A 224 -2.86 -10.11 6.50
N VAL A 225 -3.06 -10.35 5.21
CA VAL A 225 -2.34 -11.40 4.48
C VAL A 225 -1.22 -10.74 3.67
N VAL A 226 0.01 -10.89 4.15
CA VAL A 226 1.18 -10.29 3.53
C VAL A 226 1.83 -11.34 2.64
N ARG A 227 1.99 -11.03 1.34
CA ARG A 227 2.85 -11.80 0.44
C ARG A 227 4.23 -11.16 0.37
N ILE A 228 5.29 -11.97 0.51
CA ILE A 228 6.65 -11.48 0.31
C ILE A 228 6.86 -11.14 -1.17
N ALA A 229 7.21 -9.88 -1.45
CA ALA A 229 7.50 -9.43 -2.81
C ALA A 229 8.98 -9.72 -3.13
N LEU A 230 9.22 -10.90 -3.70
CA LEU A 230 10.53 -11.31 -4.17
C LEU A 230 10.88 -10.62 -5.50
N PRO A 231 12.18 -10.45 -5.83
CA PRO A 231 12.60 -10.02 -7.15
C PRO A 231 11.97 -10.91 -8.23
N PRO A 232 11.36 -10.34 -9.28
CA PRO A 232 10.84 -11.14 -10.39
C PRO A 232 11.94 -12.00 -11.01
N ALA A 233 11.62 -13.22 -11.44
CA ALA A 233 12.60 -14.10 -12.09
C ALA A 233 13.21 -13.50 -13.36
N SER A 234 12.49 -12.58 -14.03
CA SER A 234 12.96 -11.83 -15.19
C SER A 234 13.73 -10.55 -14.86
N ALA A 235 13.85 -10.19 -13.57
CA ALA A 235 14.51 -8.97 -13.16
C ALA A 235 16.03 -9.09 -13.27
N ALA A 236 16.71 -7.95 -13.43
CA ALA A 236 18.16 -7.91 -13.45
C ALA A 236 18.74 -8.45 -12.12
N ALA A 237 19.89 -9.13 -12.19
CA ALA A 237 20.61 -9.59 -11.02
C ALA A 237 20.86 -8.43 -10.04
N GLY A 238 20.61 -8.66 -8.75
CA GLY A 238 20.72 -7.63 -7.71
C GLY A 238 19.50 -6.71 -7.58
N THR A 239 18.39 -6.96 -8.29
CA THR A 239 17.13 -6.26 -8.04
C THR A 239 16.67 -6.52 -6.59
N PRO A 240 16.43 -5.48 -5.78
CA PRO A 240 16.10 -5.67 -4.37
C PRO A 240 14.67 -6.22 -4.18
N PRO A 241 14.41 -6.94 -3.07
CA PRO A 241 13.06 -7.34 -2.68
C PRO A 241 12.19 -6.14 -2.31
N GLY A 242 10.88 -6.39 -2.16
CA GLY A 242 9.92 -5.36 -1.76
C GLY A 242 10.16 -4.82 -0.34
N LEU A 243 10.28 -3.49 -0.21
CA LEU A 243 10.65 -2.80 1.02
C LEU A 243 9.72 -3.10 2.21
N VAL A 244 8.40 -2.91 2.03
CA VAL A 244 7.40 -3.02 3.10
C VAL A 244 7.03 -4.48 3.39
N SER A 245 6.87 -5.32 2.36
CA SER A 245 6.59 -6.74 2.58
C SER A 245 7.71 -7.44 3.34
N SER A 246 8.97 -7.07 3.09
CA SER A 246 10.12 -7.61 3.82
C SER A 246 10.10 -7.21 5.29
N TYR A 247 9.80 -5.94 5.59
CA TYR A 247 9.63 -5.46 6.97
C TYR A 247 8.54 -6.26 7.70
N LEU A 248 7.35 -6.38 7.11
CA LEU A 248 6.22 -7.08 7.73
C LEU A 248 6.49 -8.59 7.91
N PHE A 249 7.21 -9.22 6.99
CA PHE A 249 7.58 -10.64 7.12
C PHE A 249 8.50 -10.93 8.30
N GLY A 250 9.35 -9.96 8.66
CA GLY A 250 10.33 -10.08 9.74
C GLY A 250 9.83 -9.67 11.11
N LEU A 251 8.58 -9.17 11.22
CA LEU A 251 7.99 -8.80 12.50
C LEU A 251 7.82 -10.01 13.42
N SER A 252 8.10 -9.79 14.69
CA SER A 252 7.92 -10.74 15.79
C SER A 252 6.78 -10.29 16.71
N THR A 253 6.24 -11.24 17.47
CA THR A 253 5.22 -10.93 18.48
C THR A 253 5.73 -9.87 19.45
N GLY A 254 4.89 -8.86 19.70
CA GLY A 254 5.20 -7.73 20.57
C GLY A 254 5.70 -6.49 19.85
N ASP A 255 6.14 -6.59 18.59
CA ASP A 255 6.55 -5.44 17.78
C ASP A 255 5.37 -4.47 17.55
N THR A 256 5.67 -3.20 17.30
CA THR A 256 4.67 -2.17 17.00
C THR A 256 4.67 -1.83 15.52
N VAL A 257 3.48 -1.73 14.93
CA VAL A 257 3.25 -1.37 13.53
C VAL A 257 2.33 -0.16 13.45
N THR A 258 2.76 0.84 12.67
CA THR A 258 1.93 2.02 12.41
C THR A 258 1.03 1.77 11.21
N LEU A 259 -0.27 1.99 11.41
CA LEU A 259 -1.31 1.82 10.42
C LEU A 259 -2.07 3.13 10.21
N SER A 260 -2.69 3.29 9.06
CA SER A 260 -3.64 4.36 8.78
C SER A 260 -4.82 3.86 7.97
N GLY A 261 -6.02 4.35 8.28
CA GLY A 261 -7.24 3.99 7.59
C GLY A 261 -8.47 4.02 8.52
N PRO A 262 -9.50 3.22 8.23
CA PRO A 262 -9.61 2.33 7.07
C PRO A 262 -9.86 3.10 5.76
N PHE A 263 -9.64 2.44 4.64
CA PHE A 263 -9.90 2.95 3.30
C PHE A 263 -10.52 1.86 2.45
N GLY A 264 -11.42 2.18 1.53
CA GLY A 264 -11.90 1.16 0.60
C GLY A 264 -13.24 1.49 -0.02
N LYS A 265 -13.49 0.86 -1.17
CA LYS A 265 -14.81 0.85 -1.84
C LYS A 265 -15.17 -0.55 -2.35
N PHE A 266 -14.39 -1.55 -1.94
CA PHE A 266 -14.54 -2.92 -2.39
C PHE A 266 -15.42 -3.68 -1.40
N HIS A 267 -16.66 -3.25 -1.27
CA HIS A 267 -17.61 -3.79 -0.31
C HIS A 267 -18.65 -4.68 -0.99
N ALA A 268 -19.25 -5.59 -0.22
CA ALA A 268 -20.40 -6.35 -0.69
C ALA A 268 -21.59 -5.40 -0.93
N ARG A 269 -22.18 -5.48 -2.13
CA ARG A 269 -23.44 -4.77 -2.41
C ARG A 269 -24.59 -5.38 -1.62
N GLU A 270 -25.44 -4.54 -1.06
CA GLU A 270 -26.71 -4.94 -0.43
C GLU A 270 -27.67 -5.49 -1.48
N SER A 271 -27.73 -6.81 -1.57
CA SER A 271 -28.61 -7.55 -2.49
C SER A 271 -28.62 -9.03 -2.14
N ASP A 272 -29.67 -9.73 -2.54
CA ASP A 272 -29.82 -11.19 -2.41
C ASP A 272 -29.23 -11.97 -3.60
N ALA A 273 -28.67 -11.28 -4.60
CA ALA A 273 -28.10 -11.91 -5.79
C ALA A 273 -26.97 -12.86 -5.40
N GLU A 274 -26.76 -13.97 -6.12
CA GLU A 274 -25.64 -14.88 -5.82
C GLU A 274 -24.29 -14.14 -5.82
N MET A 275 -23.41 -14.50 -4.87
CA MET A 275 -22.06 -13.94 -4.76
C MET A 275 -21.03 -14.95 -5.26
N VAL A 276 -20.21 -14.52 -6.21
CA VAL A 276 -19.07 -15.29 -6.70
C VAL A 276 -17.80 -14.52 -6.36
N LEU A 277 -17.01 -15.06 -5.44
CA LEU A 277 -15.73 -14.52 -5.00
C LEU A 277 -14.61 -15.26 -5.72
N ILE A 278 -13.74 -14.54 -6.41
CA ILE A 278 -12.62 -15.12 -7.18
C ILE A 278 -11.33 -14.47 -6.69
N GLY A 279 -10.37 -15.26 -6.22
CA GLY A 279 -9.11 -14.77 -5.68
C GLY A 279 -7.92 -15.68 -5.96
N GLY A 280 -6.73 -15.13 -5.73
CA GLY A 280 -5.47 -15.87 -5.81
C GLY A 280 -4.37 -15.14 -5.03
N GLY A 281 -3.49 -15.91 -4.40
CA GLY A 281 -2.45 -15.37 -3.51
C GLY A 281 -3.02 -14.46 -2.42
N ALA A 282 -2.38 -13.32 -2.16
CA ALA A 282 -2.80 -12.38 -1.13
C ALA A 282 -4.16 -11.71 -1.40
N GLY A 283 -4.72 -11.85 -2.62
CA GLY A 283 -6.08 -11.42 -2.94
C GLY A 283 -7.15 -12.15 -2.11
N ILE A 284 -6.80 -13.21 -1.37
CA ILE A 284 -7.70 -13.87 -0.42
C ILE A 284 -8.09 -12.98 0.76
N ALA A 285 -7.26 -12.00 1.16
CA ALA A 285 -7.53 -11.15 2.32
C ALA A 285 -8.90 -10.45 2.28
N PRO A 286 -9.20 -9.57 1.31
CA PRO A 286 -10.48 -8.88 1.29
C PRO A 286 -11.66 -9.85 1.06
N LEU A 287 -11.44 -10.94 0.32
CA LEU A 287 -12.48 -11.95 0.07
C LEU A 287 -12.85 -12.71 1.34
N ARG A 288 -11.86 -13.03 2.19
CA ARG A 288 -12.09 -13.66 3.50
C ARG A 288 -12.88 -12.73 4.42
N ALA A 289 -12.53 -11.45 4.47
CA ALA A 289 -13.28 -10.47 5.25
C ALA A 289 -14.74 -10.37 4.80
N ILE A 290 -14.98 -10.24 3.49
CA ILE A 290 -16.33 -10.19 2.90
C ILE A 290 -17.09 -11.48 3.17
N LEU A 291 -16.48 -12.64 2.93
CA LEU A 291 -17.10 -13.94 3.15
C LEU A 291 -17.57 -14.10 4.60
N ASN A 292 -16.67 -13.83 5.56
CA ASN A 292 -16.99 -13.96 6.98
C ASN A 292 -18.05 -12.93 7.41
N ASP A 293 -18.02 -11.70 6.92
CA ASP A 293 -19.06 -10.70 7.19
C ASP A 293 -20.44 -11.14 6.66
N GLN A 294 -20.50 -11.69 5.45
CA GLN A 294 -21.77 -12.14 4.86
C GLN A 294 -22.32 -13.40 5.54
N LEU A 295 -21.46 -14.34 5.93
CA LEU A 295 -21.88 -15.59 6.58
C LEU A 295 -22.22 -15.41 8.05
N LEU A 296 -21.48 -14.57 8.79
CA LEU A 296 -21.63 -14.41 10.24
C LEU A 296 -22.50 -13.22 10.63
N GLY A 297 -22.54 -12.16 9.81
CA GLY A 297 -23.10 -10.86 10.20
C GLY A 297 -24.48 -10.51 9.65
N ARG A 298 -24.92 -11.08 8.52
CA ARG A 298 -26.09 -10.59 7.76
C ARG A 298 -27.16 -11.65 7.47
N ASP A 299 -27.51 -12.49 8.44
CA ASP A 299 -28.47 -13.60 8.32
C ASP A 299 -28.14 -14.66 7.25
N GLY A 300 -27.00 -14.56 6.57
CA GLY A 300 -26.34 -15.67 5.88
C GLY A 300 -27.18 -16.42 4.83
N LYS A 301 -28.19 -15.81 4.20
CA LYS A 301 -29.07 -16.51 3.22
C LYS A 301 -28.56 -16.47 1.79
N ARG A 302 -27.71 -15.50 1.47
CA ARG A 302 -27.16 -15.29 0.13
C ARG A 302 -26.31 -16.49 -0.27
N ARG A 303 -26.49 -17.04 -1.47
CA ARG A 303 -25.61 -18.10 -1.97
C ARG A 303 -24.23 -17.52 -2.29
N ILE A 304 -23.17 -18.15 -1.79
CA ILE A 304 -21.79 -17.69 -1.97
C ILE A 304 -20.93 -18.83 -2.50
N SER A 305 -20.12 -18.57 -3.53
CA SER A 305 -19.04 -19.46 -3.96
C SER A 305 -17.69 -18.75 -3.93
N LEU A 306 -16.69 -19.38 -3.32
CA LEU A 306 -15.30 -18.92 -3.32
C LEU A 306 -14.45 -19.79 -4.23
N TRP A 307 -13.83 -19.16 -5.23
CA TRP A 307 -12.93 -19.78 -6.19
C TRP A 307 -11.52 -19.25 -5.97
N TYR A 308 -10.61 -20.13 -5.54
CA TYR A 308 -9.24 -19.74 -5.19
C TYR A 308 -8.20 -20.42 -6.08
N GLY A 309 -7.38 -19.62 -6.76
CA GLY A 309 -6.24 -20.08 -7.53
C GLY A 309 -4.96 -20.12 -6.68
N ALA A 310 -4.31 -21.29 -6.62
CA ALA A 310 -3.00 -21.48 -6.00
C ALA A 310 -2.03 -22.13 -6.99
N ARG A 311 -0.72 -21.98 -6.75
CA ARG A 311 0.27 -22.66 -7.60
C ARG A 311 0.32 -24.15 -7.29
N ASP A 312 0.46 -24.46 -6.01
CA ASP A 312 0.52 -25.80 -5.44
C ASP A 312 -0.30 -25.87 -4.15
N LYS A 313 -0.30 -27.03 -3.50
CA LYS A 313 -1.04 -27.28 -2.26
C LYS A 313 -0.53 -26.45 -1.07
N ASN A 314 0.77 -26.17 -1.01
CA ASN A 314 1.38 -25.34 0.03
C ASN A 314 1.03 -23.85 -0.13
N ASP A 315 0.54 -23.45 -1.31
CA ASP A 315 0.02 -22.11 -1.61
C ASP A 315 -1.50 -21.94 -1.32
N ILE A 316 -2.19 -22.99 -0.85
CA ILE A 316 -3.60 -22.92 -0.43
C ILE A 316 -3.70 -22.31 0.97
N CYS A 317 -4.20 -21.08 1.07
CA CYS A 317 -4.41 -20.41 2.34
C CYS A 317 -5.74 -20.80 2.99
N PHE A 318 -5.74 -20.88 4.33
CA PHE A 318 -6.95 -21.04 5.16
C PHE A 318 -7.83 -22.25 4.80
N ALA A 319 -7.21 -23.33 4.30
CA ALA A 319 -7.93 -24.52 3.85
C ALA A 319 -8.86 -25.09 4.93
N ASP A 320 -8.36 -25.24 6.16
CA ASP A 320 -9.15 -25.77 7.27
C ASP A 320 -10.29 -24.84 7.69
N GLU A 321 -10.13 -23.53 7.51
CA GLU A 321 -11.17 -22.54 7.82
C GLU A 321 -12.32 -22.62 6.82
N PHE A 322 -12.02 -22.51 5.53
CA PHE A 322 -13.04 -22.58 4.49
C PHE A 322 -13.72 -23.94 4.46
N GLY A 323 -12.98 -25.03 4.71
CA GLY A 323 -13.54 -26.38 4.80
C GLY A 323 -14.44 -26.61 6.01
N ARG A 324 -14.31 -25.80 7.07
CA ARG A 324 -15.24 -25.78 8.20
C ARG A 324 -16.49 -24.98 7.86
N LEU A 325 -16.32 -23.82 7.21
CA LEU A 325 -17.43 -22.96 6.81
C LEU A 325 -18.37 -23.67 5.82
N THR A 326 -17.84 -24.46 4.88
CA THR A 326 -18.68 -25.25 3.95
C THR A 326 -19.52 -26.31 4.65
N LYS A 327 -19.09 -26.81 5.82
CA LYS A 327 -19.86 -27.76 6.64
C LYS A 327 -20.90 -27.07 7.53
N GLN A 328 -20.69 -25.79 7.84
CA GLN A 328 -21.55 -25.00 8.73
C GLN A 328 -22.65 -24.25 7.96
N HIS A 329 -22.45 -24.00 6.66
CA HIS A 329 -23.32 -23.16 5.85
C HIS A 329 -23.65 -23.85 4.51
N ASP A 330 -24.88 -24.34 4.36
CA ASP A 330 -25.36 -25.03 3.14
C ASP A 330 -25.37 -24.12 1.89
N ASN A 331 -25.38 -22.80 2.09
CA ASN A 331 -25.36 -21.78 1.05
C ASN A 331 -23.94 -21.35 0.63
N PHE A 332 -22.89 -21.97 1.18
CA PHE A 332 -21.49 -21.67 0.84
C PHE A 332 -20.79 -22.86 0.17
N SER A 333 -20.05 -22.58 -0.90
CA SER A 333 -19.17 -23.55 -1.55
C SER A 333 -17.77 -22.99 -1.78
N TRP A 334 -16.76 -23.84 -1.63
CA TRP A 334 -15.36 -23.48 -1.78
C TRP A 334 -14.68 -24.40 -2.79
N HIS A 335 -14.02 -23.78 -3.78
CA HIS A 335 -13.36 -24.44 -4.89
C HIS A 335 -11.93 -23.95 -5.00
N VAL A 336 -10.99 -24.87 -5.20
CA VAL A 336 -9.57 -24.57 -5.41
C VAL A 336 -9.13 -25.09 -6.77
N ALA A 337 -8.37 -24.26 -7.49
CA ALA A 337 -7.69 -24.66 -8.72
C ALA A 337 -6.18 -24.52 -8.55
N LEU A 338 -5.43 -25.58 -8.90
CA LEU A 338 -3.96 -25.57 -8.88
C LEU A 338 -3.40 -25.35 -10.28
N SER A 339 -2.57 -24.32 -10.46
CA SER A 339 -2.01 -24.01 -11.77
C SER A 339 -0.79 -24.86 -12.16
N ASP A 340 -0.03 -25.36 -11.19
CA ASP A 340 1.12 -26.23 -11.47
C ASP A 340 0.67 -27.69 -11.58
N ARG A 341 0.83 -28.26 -12.77
CA ARG A 341 0.40 -29.64 -13.07
C ARG A 341 1.27 -30.69 -12.37
N ASN A 342 2.47 -30.33 -11.94
CA ASN A 342 3.44 -31.23 -11.30
C ASN A 342 3.47 -31.09 -9.78
N ALA A 343 2.73 -30.15 -9.22
CA ALA A 343 2.78 -29.81 -7.80
C ALA A 343 2.28 -30.93 -6.87
N ASP A 344 1.29 -31.70 -7.30
CA ASP A 344 0.74 -32.81 -6.51
C ASP A 344 0.09 -33.85 -7.44
N PRO A 345 0.67 -35.06 -7.58
CA PRO A 345 0.08 -36.16 -8.33
C PRO A 345 -1.28 -36.61 -7.77
N ASP A 346 -1.49 -36.43 -6.47
CA ASP A 346 -2.70 -36.89 -5.75
C ASP A 346 -3.80 -35.82 -5.73
N TRP A 347 -3.57 -34.65 -6.35
CA TRP A 347 -4.60 -33.61 -6.46
C TRP A 347 -5.71 -34.02 -7.43
N SER A 348 -6.87 -34.32 -6.84
CA SER A 348 -8.12 -34.68 -7.53
C SER A 348 -9.05 -33.49 -7.82
N GLY A 349 -8.67 -32.28 -7.40
CA GLY A 349 -9.45 -31.05 -7.64
C GLY A 349 -9.21 -30.44 -9.02
N SER A 350 -9.76 -29.23 -9.22
CA SER A 350 -9.62 -28.49 -10.47
C SER A 350 -8.16 -28.09 -10.76
N ARG A 351 -7.82 -28.04 -12.06
CA ARG A 351 -6.52 -27.63 -12.61
C ARG A 351 -6.75 -26.69 -13.78
#